data_AF-A0A352WT79-F1
#
_entry.id   AF-A0A352WT79-F1
#
_cell.length_a   1.000
_cell.length_b   1.000
_cell.length_c   1.000
_cell.angle_alpha   90.00
_cell.angle_beta   90.00
_cell.angle_gamma   90.00
#
_symmetry.space_group_name_H-M   'P 1'
#
loop_
_entity.id
_entity.type
_entity.pdbx_description
1 polymer ?
#
loop_
_entity_poly.entity_id
_entity_poly.type
_entity_poly.pdbx_seq_one_letter_code
_entity_poly.pdbx_strand_id
1 'polypeptide(L)'
;KAKFGDNTIGVIFPILSRNRFAVCLKGIAMGAKKIVLMLSYPSDEVGNHLVDLDLLDEKGINPWSDVLTESKYRELFGKSVHPFTKVDYIAYYKELITSAGCACEIILANDCRAILPYTPHVLYCDVHSRARTKRLLTAAGAKTLYGMDDLLTGPVDGSGYNEQFGLLGSNKATEDSVKLFPRDTQPVVDNIQKGILEATGKQVEVMVYGDGAFKDPVGKIWELADPVVSPAFTRGLDGVPNEVKLKYLADNDFAHLSGTALKEAVSQYIRSVDGDLTGKMASQGTTPRRLTDLIGSLSDLTSGSGDKGTPIV
;
A
#
# COMPACT_ATOMS: atom_id res chain seq x y z
N LYS A 1 13.31 -18.96 -9.27
CA LYS A 1 13.54 -20.27 -9.94
C LYS A 1 12.29 -21.15 -10.08
N ALA A 2 11.70 -21.73 -9.02
CA ALA A 2 10.57 -22.68 -9.19
C ALA A 2 9.34 -22.12 -9.94
N LYS A 3 9.03 -20.83 -9.75
CA LYS A 3 7.88 -20.16 -10.36
C LYS A 3 8.05 -19.81 -11.85
N PHE A 4 9.26 -19.44 -12.26
CA PHE A 4 9.51 -18.87 -13.59
C PHE A 4 10.53 -19.64 -14.43
N GLY A 5 11.20 -20.64 -13.86
CA GLY A 5 12.26 -21.40 -14.53
C GLY A 5 13.40 -20.49 -15.00
N ASP A 6 13.80 -20.69 -16.26
CA ASP A 6 14.85 -19.93 -16.94
C ASP A 6 14.31 -18.84 -17.87
N ASN A 7 13.00 -18.55 -17.82
CA ASN A 7 12.37 -17.56 -18.67
C ASN A 7 12.78 -16.12 -18.30
N THR A 8 12.74 -15.22 -19.29
CA THR A 8 12.79 -13.78 -19.03
C THR A 8 11.56 -13.37 -18.23
N ILE A 9 11.76 -12.68 -17.11
CA ILE A 9 10.67 -12.25 -16.22
C ILE A 9 10.38 -10.78 -16.44
N GLY A 10 9.12 -10.43 -16.66
CA GLY A 10 8.63 -9.06 -16.62
C GLY A 10 8.30 -8.71 -15.18
N VAL A 11 9.08 -7.85 -14.54
CA VAL A 11 8.82 -7.39 -13.17
C VAL A 11 8.20 -6.01 -13.26
N ILE A 12 6.95 -5.86 -12.82
CA ILE A 12 6.18 -4.65 -13.09
C ILE A 12 5.65 -3.98 -11.82
N PHE A 13 5.54 -2.66 -11.87
CA PHE A 13 4.87 -1.82 -10.86
C PHE A 13 5.38 -1.98 -9.42
N PRO A 14 6.70 -2.08 -9.17
CA PRO A 14 7.18 -2.06 -7.80
C PRO A 14 7.02 -0.68 -7.16
N ILE A 15 6.84 -0.66 -5.84
CA ILE A 15 7.04 0.55 -5.06
C ILE A 15 8.54 0.91 -5.07
N LEU A 16 8.84 2.17 -5.36
CA LEU A 16 10.20 2.74 -5.41
C LEU A 16 10.72 2.94 -4.00
N SER A 17 11.20 1.86 -3.40
CA SER A 17 11.69 1.85 -2.03
C SER A 17 12.90 0.94 -1.86
N ARG A 18 13.94 1.46 -1.19
CA ARG A 18 15.06 0.66 -0.70
C ARG A 18 14.65 -0.27 0.44
N ASN A 19 13.63 0.11 1.21
CA ASN A 19 13.17 -0.63 2.38
C ASN A 19 12.17 -1.74 1.99
N ARG A 20 11.19 -1.43 1.13
CA ARG A 20 10.10 -2.35 0.80
C ARG A 20 10.44 -3.31 -0.34
N PHE A 21 11.24 -2.89 -1.32
CA PHE A 21 11.41 -3.67 -2.55
C PHE A 21 12.84 -4.14 -2.85
N ALA A 22 13.88 -3.41 -2.45
CA ALA A 22 15.25 -3.73 -2.90
C ALA A 22 15.71 -5.16 -2.56
N VAL A 23 15.51 -5.63 -1.33
CA VAL A 23 15.92 -7.00 -0.96
C VAL A 23 15.10 -8.04 -1.70
N CYS A 24 13.79 -7.81 -1.87
CA CYS A 24 12.93 -8.66 -2.68
C CYS A 24 13.42 -8.73 -4.14
N LEU A 25 13.71 -7.59 -4.76
CA LEU A 25 14.22 -7.52 -6.13
C LEU A 25 15.56 -8.23 -6.28
N LYS A 26 16.46 -8.10 -5.29
CA LYS A 26 17.73 -8.84 -5.26
C LYS A 26 17.49 -10.34 -5.26
N GLY A 27 16.60 -10.83 -4.39
CA GLY A 27 16.22 -12.25 -4.35
C GLY A 27 15.58 -12.74 -5.65
N ILE A 28 14.73 -11.93 -6.29
CA ILE A 28 14.13 -12.23 -7.59
C ILE A 28 15.23 -12.31 -8.67
N ALA A 29 16.15 -11.35 -8.70
CA ALA A 29 17.26 -11.30 -9.67
C ALA A 29 18.21 -12.49 -9.53
N MET A 30 18.57 -12.88 -8.30
CA MET A 30 19.38 -14.09 -8.05
C MET A 30 18.73 -15.36 -8.58
N GLY A 31 17.40 -15.38 -8.68
CA GLY A 31 16.61 -16.51 -9.14
C GLY A 31 16.21 -16.47 -10.61
N ALA A 32 16.69 -15.48 -11.39
CA ALA A 32 16.30 -15.19 -12.77
C ALA A 32 17.53 -15.02 -13.69
N LYS A 33 17.36 -15.27 -15.00
CA LYS A 33 18.42 -15.02 -16.00
C LYS A 33 18.36 -13.61 -16.59
N LYS A 34 17.15 -13.14 -16.90
CA LYS A 34 16.87 -11.80 -17.41
C LYS A 34 15.60 -11.26 -16.77
N ILE A 35 15.66 -10.00 -16.36
CA ILE A 35 14.51 -9.20 -15.91
C ILE A 35 14.29 -8.06 -16.90
N VAL A 36 13.04 -7.89 -17.31
CA VAL A 36 12.55 -6.65 -17.91
C VAL A 36 11.77 -5.93 -16.81
N LEU A 37 12.37 -4.90 -16.24
CA LEU A 37 11.80 -4.11 -15.16
C LEU A 37 10.97 -2.97 -15.75
N MET A 38 9.67 -2.98 -15.49
CA MET A 38 8.74 -1.92 -15.91
C MET A 38 8.33 -1.07 -14.72
N LEU A 39 8.71 0.21 -14.75
CA LEU A 39 8.37 1.17 -13.72
C LEU A 39 7.21 2.06 -14.17
N SER A 40 6.27 2.32 -13.27
CA SER A 40 5.22 3.34 -13.51
C SER A 40 5.84 4.74 -13.50
N TYR A 41 5.24 5.66 -14.25
CA TYR A 41 5.67 7.06 -14.28
C TYR A 41 4.48 8.01 -14.49
N PRO A 42 4.46 9.23 -13.93
CA PRO A 42 5.56 9.91 -13.25
C PRO A 42 5.92 9.34 -11.88
N SER A 43 5.03 8.54 -11.28
CA SER A 43 5.23 7.94 -9.95
C SER A 43 4.73 6.50 -9.89
N ASP A 44 5.12 5.78 -8.84
CA ASP A 44 4.59 4.46 -8.51
C ASP A 44 3.17 4.52 -7.91
N GLU A 45 2.62 3.37 -7.52
CA GLU A 45 1.27 3.25 -6.97
C GLU A 45 1.03 4.13 -5.73
N VAL A 46 2.05 4.29 -4.88
CA VAL A 46 1.95 5.10 -3.66
C VAL A 46 2.40 6.54 -3.88
N GLY A 47 2.87 6.91 -5.07
CA GLY A 47 3.22 8.28 -5.41
C GLY A 47 4.70 8.63 -5.22
N ASN A 48 5.62 7.67 -5.08
CA ASN A 48 7.05 7.99 -5.18
C ASN A 48 7.38 8.43 -6.61
N HIS A 49 7.89 9.64 -6.79
CA HIS A 49 8.09 10.23 -8.11
C HIS A 49 9.43 9.78 -8.72
N LEU A 50 9.38 9.35 -9.99
CA LEU A 50 10.54 9.27 -10.88
C LEU A 50 10.75 10.57 -11.64
N VAL A 51 9.70 11.31 -11.98
CA VAL A 51 9.81 12.55 -12.74
C VAL A 51 8.69 13.51 -12.32
N ASP A 52 8.96 14.80 -12.45
CA ASP A 52 7.96 15.85 -12.22
C ASP A 52 6.86 15.78 -13.29
N LEU A 53 5.61 16.06 -12.88
CA LEU A 53 4.48 16.17 -13.80
C LEU A 53 4.69 17.31 -14.79
N ASP A 54 5.22 18.45 -14.34
CA ASP A 54 5.45 19.62 -15.20
C ASP A 54 6.44 19.29 -16.33
N LEU A 55 7.46 18.47 -16.03
CA LEU A 55 8.39 17.99 -17.04
C LEU A 55 7.74 17.06 -18.07
N LEU A 56 6.71 16.29 -17.70
CA LEU A 56 5.96 15.49 -18.68
C LEU A 56 5.23 16.39 -19.67
N ASP A 57 4.57 17.43 -19.16
CA ASP A 57 3.83 18.40 -19.97
C ASP A 57 4.77 19.17 -20.90
N GLU A 58 5.90 19.67 -20.38
CA GLU A 58 6.93 20.36 -21.18
C GLU A 58 7.49 19.49 -22.31
N LYS A 59 7.61 18.18 -22.09
CA LYS A 59 8.12 17.22 -23.08
C LYS A 59 7.03 16.60 -23.94
N GLY A 60 5.76 16.92 -23.70
CA GLY A 60 4.61 16.39 -24.43
C GLY A 60 4.45 14.88 -24.28
N ILE A 61 4.86 14.31 -23.14
CA ILE A 61 4.79 12.86 -22.88
C ILE A 61 3.44 12.52 -22.24
N ASN A 62 2.72 11.56 -22.81
CA ASN A 62 1.48 11.05 -22.24
C ASN A 62 1.75 9.80 -21.39
N PRO A 63 1.69 9.89 -20.05
CA PRO A 63 2.00 8.75 -19.17
C PRO A 63 1.00 7.59 -19.30
N TRP A 64 -0.17 7.79 -19.91
CA TRP A 64 -1.20 6.75 -20.05
C TRP A 64 -1.00 5.86 -21.27
N SER A 65 -0.35 6.37 -22.32
CA SER A 65 -0.18 5.65 -23.59
C SER A 65 1.27 5.38 -23.94
N ASP A 66 2.17 6.26 -23.54
CA ASP A 66 3.55 6.19 -24.01
C ASP A 66 4.32 5.13 -23.23
N VAL A 67 5.25 4.49 -23.93
CA VAL A 67 6.18 3.52 -23.36
C VAL A 67 7.58 4.04 -23.62
N LEU A 68 8.32 4.29 -22.55
CA LEU A 68 9.68 4.83 -22.64
C LEU A 68 10.69 3.73 -22.36
N THR A 69 11.74 3.65 -23.18
CA THR A 69 12.94 2.91 -22.80
C THR A 69 13.75 3.74 -21.80
N GLU A 70 14.63 3.09 -21.04
CA GLU A 70 15.59 3.80 -20.19
C GLU A 70 16.35 4.89 -20.96
N SER A 71 16.87 4.58 -22.15
CA SER A 71 17.62 5.56 -22.95
C SER A 71 16.77 6.78 -23.31
N LYS A 72 15.51 6.59 -23.71
CA LYS A 72 14.62 7.70 -24.05
C LYS A 72 14.24 8.52 -22.82
N TYR A 73 13.99 7.85 -21.69
CA TYR A 73 13.77 8.52 -20.42
C TYR A 73 14.97 9.40 -20.03
N ARG A 74 16.20 8.89 -20.15
CA ARG A 74 17.43 9.65 -19.86
C ARG A 74 17.65 10.81 -20.83
N GLU A 75 17.32 10.66 -22.09
CA GLU A 75 17.37 11.75 -23.09
C GLU A 75 16.39 12.87 -22.73
N LEU A 76 15.17 12.53 -22.32
CA LEU A 76 14.11 13.49 -22.03
C LEU A 76 14.30 14.20 -20.68
N PHE A 77 14.69 13.47 -19.64
CA PHE A 77 14.66 13.94 -18.24
C PHE A 77 16.02 13.90 -17.54
N GLY A 78 17.04 13.29 -18.16
CA GLY A 78 18.37 13.16 -17.57
C GLY A 78 18.41 12.26 -16.34
N LYS A 79 19.18 12.71 -15.33
CA LYS A 79 19.27 12.03 -14.04
C LYS A 79 18.23 12.59 -13.09
N SER A 80 17.14 11.85 -12.90
CA SER A 80 16.14 12.17 -11.89
C SER A 80 16.42 11.43 -10.59
N VAL A 81 16.25 12.13 -9.46
CA VAL A 81 16.42 11.57 -8.12
C VAL A 81 15.14 11.80 -7.32
N HIS A 82 14.79 10.83 -6.50
CA HIS A 82 13.62 10.92 -5.64
C HIS A 82 13.73 12.12 -4.67
N PRO A 83 12.68 12.93 -4.49
CA PRO A 83 12.76 14.21 -3.77
C PRO A 83 13.23 14.06 -2.33
N PHE A 84 12.87 12.97 -1.64
CA PHE A 84 13.23 12.75 -0.23
C PHE A 84 14.54 11.97 -0.06
N THR A 85 14.66 10.82 -0.73
CA THR A 85 15.79 9.90 -0.55
C THR A 85 17.01 10.29 -1.38
N LYS A 86 16.84 11.17 -2.39
CA LYS A 86 17.87 11.58 -3.37
C LYS A 86 18.45 10.42 -4.18
N VAL A 87 17.74 9.29 -4.23
CA VAL A 87 18.13 8.09 -4.98
C VAL A 87 17.59 8.17 -6.42
N ASP A 88 18.44 7.84 -7.39
CA ASP A 88 18.02 7.52 -8.76
C ASP A 88 17.59 6.05 -8.79
N TYR A 89 16.28 5.78 -8.67
CA TYR A 89 15.77 4.42 -8.54
C TYR A 89 15.95 3.57 -9.81
N ILE A 90 15.99 4.19 -10.99
CA ILE A 90 16.27 3.48 -12.25
C ILE A 90 17.70 2.94 -12.21
N ALA A 91 18.68 3.80 -11.89
CA ALA A 91 20.07 3.39 -11.81
C ALA A 91 20.28 2.38 -10.68
N TYR A 92 19.70 2.64 -9.50
CA TYR A 92 19.80 1.77 -8.33
C TYR A 92 19.26 0.36 -8.59
N TYR A 93 18.06 0.22 -9.16
CA TYR A 93 17.50 -1.10 -9.44
C TYR A 93 18.23 -1.82 -10.58
N LYS A 94 18.72 -1.09 -11.58
CA LYS A 94 19.58 -1.68 -12.63
C LYS A 94 20.85 -2.28 -12.05
N GLU A 95 21.55 -1.52 -11.20
CA GLU A 95 22.76 -1.98 -10.52
C GLU A 95 22.47 -3.18 -9.60
N LEU A 96 21.38 -3.14 -8.84
CA LEU A 96 20.96 -4.24 -7.97
C LEU A 96 20.69 -5.53 -8.75
N ILE A 97 19.98 -5.46 -9.88
CA ILE A 97 19.69 -6.64 -10.72
C ILE A 97 20.98 -7.18 -11.35
N THR A 98 21.79 -6.31 -11.93
CA THR A 98 23.02 -6.71 -12.65
C THR A 98 24.11 -7.24 -11.71
N SER A 99 24.26 -6.66 -10.52
CA SER A 99 25.19 -7.17 -9.50
C SER A 99 24.79 -8.54 -8.95
N ALA A 100 23.51 -8.91 -9.02
CA ALA A 100 23.03 -10.27 -8.73
C ALA A 100 23.26 -11.27 -9.88
N GLY A 101 23.96 -10.87 -10.96
CA GLY A 101 24.25 -11.72 -12.11
C GLY A 101 23.09 -11.89 -13.09
N CYS A 102 22.05 -11.05 -12.99
CA CYS A 102 20.88 -11.08 -13.86
C CYS A 102 20.96 -9.99 -14.95
N ALA A 103 20.67 -10.34 -16.20
CA ALA A 103 20.53 -9.33 -17.25
C ALA A 103 19.33 -8.42 -16.96
N CYS A 104 19.46 -7.13 -17.23
CA CYS A 104 18.45 -6.12 -16.92
C CYS A 104 18.12 -5.25 -18.14
N GLU A 105 16.83 -5.09 -18.40
CA GLU A 105 16.28 -4.12 -19.34
C GLU A 105 15.22 -3.31 -18.61
N ILE A 106 15.24 -1.98 -18.73
CA ILE A 106 14.29 -1.09 -18.07
C ILE A 106 13.41 -0.40 -19.11
N ILE A 107 12.10 -0.46 -18.85
CA ILE A 107 11.08 0.30 -19.56
C ILE A 107 10.20 1.05 -18.55
N LEU A 108 9.50 2.07 -19.01
CA LEU A 108 8.52 2.80 -18.22
C LEU A 108 7.19 2.85 -18.96
N ALA A 109 6.12 2.48 -18.26
CA ALA A 109 4.75 2.43 -18.78
C ALA A 109 3.77 2.35 -17.61
N ASN A 110 2.53 2.84 -17.80
CA ASN A 110 1.45 2.68 -16.81
C ASN A 110 0.41 1.63 -17.20
N ASP A 111 0.44 1.13 -18.44
CA ASP A 111 -0.35 -0.03 -18.83
C ASP A 111 0.43 -1.32 -18.56
N CYS A 112 -0.08 -2.17 -17.67
CA CYS A 112 0.53 -3.45 -17.34
C CYS A 112 0.79 -4.32 -18.59
N ARG A 113 -0.03 -4.19 -19.64
CA ARG A 113 0.06 -5.00 -20.86
C ARG A 113 1.27 -4.62 -21.72
N ALA A 114 1.87 -3.45 -21.50
CA ALA A 114 3.07 -3.01 -22.21
C ALA A 114 4.28 -3.92 -21.98
N ILE A 115 4.25 -4.78 -20.94
CA ILE A 115 5.29 -5.77 -20.69
C ILE A 115 5.22 -6.99 -21.63
N LEU A 116 4.04 -7.30 -22.16
CA LEU A 116 3.79 -8.57 -22.89
C LEU A 116 4.60 -8.72 -24.20
N PRO A 117 4.90 -7.65 -24.96
CA PRO A 117 5.83 -7.73 -26.08
C PRO A 117 7.24 -8.19 -25.69
N TYR A 118 7.64 -7.95 -24.43
CA TYR A 118 8.97 -8.30 -23.93
C TYR A 118 9.01 -9.71 -23.33
N THR A 119 7.94 -10.12 -22.65
CA THR A 119 7.80 -11.49 -22.12
C THR A 119 6.36 -11.80 -21.70
N PRO A 120 5.87 -13.04 -21.92
CA PRO A 120 4.58 -13.48 -21.40
C PRO A 120 4.65 -13.98 -19.94
N HIS A 121 5.82 -13.93 -19.29
CA HIS A 121 6.03 -14.38 -17.92
C HIS A 121 6.20 -13.18 -16.98
N VAL A 122 5.19 -12.89 -16.17
CA VAL A 122 5.09 -11.61 -15.44
C VAL A 122 4.99 -11.83 -13.93
N LEU A 123 5.78 -11.06 -13.20
CA LEU A 123 5.67 -10.83 -11.75
C LEU A 123 5.15 -9.40 -11.53
N TYR A 124 3.93 -9.26 -11.02
CA TYR A 124 3.36 -7.95 -10.68
C TYR A 124 3.59 -7.63 -9.20
N CYS A 125 4.00 -6.38 -8.93
CA CYS A 125 4.44 -5.94 -7.61
C CYS A 125 3.59 -4.82 -7.01
N ASP A 126 2.54 -4.41 -7.69
CA ASP A 126 1.54 -3.50 -7.14
C ASP A 126 0.87 -4.10 -5.90
N VAL A 127 0.59 -3.26 -4.92
CA VAL A 127 -0.02 -3.63 -3.66
C VAL A 127 -1.53 -3.55 -3.82
N HIS A 128 -2.10 -2.37 -3.97
CA HIS A 128 -3.56 -2.15 -3.86
C HIS A 128 -4.31 -2.47 -5.16
N SER A 129 -3.66 -2.30 -6.30
CA SER A 129 -4.22 -2.55 -7.64
C SER A 129 -3.99 -3.97 -8.17
N ARG A 130 -3.32 -4.83 -7.39
CA ARG A 130 -2.88 -6.19 -7.78
C ARG A 130 -3.94 -7.06 -8.42
N ALA A 131 -5.17 -7.02 -7.89
CA ALA A 131 -6.28 -7.80 -8.43
C ALA A 131 -6.68 -7.33 -9.84
N ARG A 132 -6.62 -6.02 -10.11
CA ARG A 132 -6.87 -5.46 -11.44
C ARG A 132 -5.75 -5.85 -12.39
N THR A 133 -4.49 -5.71 -11.98
CA THR A 133 -3.32 -6.07 -12.79
C THR A 133 -3.34 -7.54 -13.17
N LYS A 134 -3.57 -8.44 -12.22
CA LYS A 134 -3.74 -9.88 -12.45
C LYS A 134 -4.81 -10.17 -13.50
N ARG A 135 -6.00 -9.57 -13.34
CA ARG A 135 -7.13 -9.76 -14.27
C ARG A 135 -6.80 -9.29 -15.69
N LEU A 136 -6.17 -8.12 -15.84
CA LEU A 136 -5.82 -7.57 -17.16
C LEU A 136 -4.76 -8.39 -17.88
N LEU A 137 -3.70 -8.80 -17.18
CA LEU A 137 -2.63 -9.62 -17.76
C LEU A 137 -3.10 -11.02 -18.13
N THR A 138 -3.96 -11.63 -17.28
CA THR A 138 -4.60 -12.91 -17.60
C THR A 138 -5.42 -12.81 -18.88
N ALA A 139 -6.28 -11.79 -18.99
CA ALA A 139 -7.11 -11.58 -20.18
C ALA A 139 -6.29 -11.26 -21.44
N ALA A 140 -5.12 -10.64 -21.28
CA ALA A 140 -4.20 -10.31 -22.36
C ALA A 140 -3.26 -11.47 -22.76
N GLY A 141 -3.38 -12.64 -22.11
CA GLY A 141 -2.67 -13.86 -22.51
C GLY A 141 -1.29 -14.06 -21.86
N ALA A 142 -1.04 -13.52 -20.67
CA ALA A 142 0.15 -13.87 -19.89
C ALA A 142 0.19 -15.40 -19.64
N LYS A 143 1.35 -16.02 -19.89
CA LYS A 143 1.55 -17.48 -19.76
C LYS A 143 1.87 -17.92 -18.34
N THR A 144 2.67 -17.13 -17.64
CA THR A 144 3.01 -17.35 -16.23
C THR A 144 2.81 -16.04 -15.51
N LEU A 145 2.01 -16.04 -14.45
CA LEU A 145 1.57 -14.83 -13.80
C LEU A 145 1.52 -15.06 -12.29
N TYR A 146 2.34 -14.29 -11.56
CA TYR A 146 2.38 -14.30 -10.10
C TYR A 146 2.44 -12.87 -9.59
N GLY A 147 1.86 -12.64 -8.43
CA GLY A 147 2.06 -11.42 -7.66
C GLY A 147 3.11 -11.60 -6.57
N MET A 148 3.49 -10.50 -5.94
CA MET A 148 4.28 -10.54 -4.70
C MET A 148 3.54 -11.31 -3.59
N ASP A 149 2.21 -11.33 -3.61
CA ASP A 149 1.35 -12.14 -2.73
C ASP A 149 1.41 -13.64 -3.01
N ASP A 150 1.89 -14.06 -4.19
CA ASP A 150 2.08 -15.47 -4.54
C ASP A 150 3.49 -16.01 -4.20
N LEU A 151 4.36 -15.16 -3.64
CA LEU A 151 5.74 -15.48 -3.27
C LEU A 151 5.86 -15.71 -1.75
N LEU A 152 6.59 -16.75 -1.35
CA LEU A 152 6.78 -17.11 0.06
C LEU A 152 5.45 -17.32 0.83
N THR A 153 4.48 -17.97 0.18
CA THR A 153 3.20 -18.38 0.77
C THR A 153 3.27 -19.69 1.55
N GLY A 154 4.42 -20.35 1.53
CA GLY A 154 4.78 -21.49 2.36
C GLY A 154 6.26 -21.43 2.72
N PRO A 155 6.71 -22.22 3.72
CA PRO A 155 8.09 -22.20 4.17
C PRO A 155 9.03 -22.73 3.07
N VAL A 156 10.18 -22.09 2.93
CA VAL A 156 11.30 -22.55 2.08
C VAL A 156 12.48 -22.78 3.00
N ASP A 157 12.95 -24.02 3.07
CA ASP A 157 14.06 -24.42 3.96
C ASP A 157 13.86 -24.00 5.43
N GLY A 158 12.60 -24.07 5.89
CA GLY A 158 12.22 -23.70 7.26
C GLY A 158 12.04 -22.19 7.50
N SER A 159 12.03 -21.37 6.45
CA SER A 159 11.80 -19.93 6.58
C SER A 159 10.40 -19.59 7.13
N GLY A 160 10.26 -18.35 7.62
CA GLY A 160 8.94 -17.72 7.74
C GLY A 160 8.24 -17.60 6.38
N TYR A 161 6.92 -17.43 6.41
CA TYR A 161 6.07 -17.27 5.22
C TYR A 161 4.79 -16.50 5.56
N ASN A 162 4.07 -15.97 4.57
CA ASN A 162 2.76 -15.37 4.77
C ASN A 162 1.77 -15.92 3.72
N GLU A 163 0.78 -16.68 4.16
CA GLU A 163 -0.17 -17.40 3.28
C GLU A 163 -1.08 -16.45 2.49
N GLN A 164 -1.38 -15.28 3.06
CA GLN A 164 -2.34 -14.34 2.50
C GLN A 164 -1.65 -13.26 1.66
N PHE A 165 -0.51 -12.76 2.14
CA PHE A 165 0.15 -11.59 1.56
C PHE A 165 1.53 -11.90 0.97
N GLY A 166 2.03 -13.14 1.09
CA GLY A 166 3.33 -13.51 0.56
C GLY A 166 4.44 -12.55 1.00
N LEU A 167 5.04 -11.84 0.03
CA LEU A 167 6.04 -10.81 0.28
C LEU A 167 5.48 -9.37 0.34
N LEU A 168 4.18 -9.13 0.08
CA LEU A 168 3.57 -7.81 0.25
C LEU A 168 3.66 -7.34 1.72
N GLY A 169 3.92 -6.04 1.91
CA GLY A 169 4.10 -5.45 3.24
C GLY A 169 5.41 -5.86 3.94
N SER A 170 6.31 -6.59 3.27
CA SER A 170 7.61 -6.92 3.84
C SER A 170 8.52 -5.69 3.94
N ASN A 171 9.35 -5.67 4.96
CA ASN A 171 10.37 -4.64 5.17
C ASN A 171 11.77 -5.24 5.17
N LYS A 172 12.77 -4.44 4.81
CA LYS A 172 14.17 -4.81 4.94
C LYS A 172 14.50 -5.07 6.42
N ALA A 173 15.02 -6.26 6.72
CA ALA A 173 15.55 -6.59 8.04
C ALA A 173 17.08 -6.53 8.05
N THR A 174 17.72 -7.12 7.03
CA THR A 174 19.16 -7.01 6.77
C THR A 174 19.40 -6.82 5.28
N GLU A 175 20.65 -6.81 4.82
CA GLU A 175 20.96 -6.75 3.37
C GLU A 175 20.47 -7.98 2.58
N ASP A 176 20.19 -9.09 3.27
CA ASP A 176 19.84 -10.37 2.66
C ASP A 176 18.55 -10.99 3.25
N SER A 177 17.84 -10.27 4.12
CA SER A 177 16.61 -10.77 4.74
C SER A 177 15.54 -9.70 4.84
N VAL A 178 14.29 -10.15 4.85
CA VAL A 178 13.10 -9.32 5.03
C VAL A 178 12.34 -9.73 6.27
N LYS A 179 11.74 -8.76 6.95
CA LYS A 179 10.70 -8.95 7.96
C LYS A 179 9.36 -9.01 7.22
N LEU A 180 8.68 -10.15 7.29
CA LEU A 180 7.39 -10.35 6.63
C LEU A 180 6.29 -9.54 7.30
N PHE A 181 5.25 -9.21 6.52
CA PHE A 181 4.02 -8.64 7.07
C PHE A 181 3.41 -9.61 8.09
N PRO A 182 2.84 -9.11 9.22
CA PRO A 182 2.31 -9.96 10.26
C PRO A 182 1.29 -10.98 9.76
N ARG A 183 1.27 -12.13 10.41
CA ARG A 183 0.31 -13.22 10.20
C ARG A 183 -0.15 -13.75 11.55
N ASP A 184 -1.29 -14.44 11.55
CA ASP A 184 -1.85 -15.07 12.76
C ASP A 184 -1.93 -14.08 13.94
N THR A 185 -2.38 -12.86 13.65
CA THR A 185 -2.41 -11.74 14.60
C THR A 185 -3.69 -11.69 15.42
N GLN A 186 -4.73 -12.47 15.08
CA GLN A 186 -5.98 -12.49 15.83
C GLN A 186 -5.80 -12.99 17.27
N PRO A 187 -5.09 -14.12 17.53
CA PRO A 187 -4.82 -14.55 18.89
C PRO A 187 -4.05 -13.50 19.71
N VAL A 188 -3.24 -12.66 19.07
CA VAL A 188 -2.49 -11.59 19.76
C VAL A 188 -3.45 -10.54 20.31
N VAL A 189 -4.34 -9.99 19.47
CA VAL A 189 -5.27 -8.94 19.91
C VAL A 189 -6.28 -9.47 20.94
N ASP A 190 -6.75 -10.70 20.77
CA ASP A 190 -7.70 -11.35 21.68
C ASP A 190 -7.05 -11.58 23.06
N ASN A 191 -5.79 -12.04 23.09
CA ASN A 191 -5.06 -12.27 24.33
C ASN A 191 -4.72 -10.95 25.07
N ILE A 192 -4.39 -9.89 24.34
CA ILE A 192 -4.15 -8.56 24.95
C ILE A 192 -5.45 -8.03 25.57
N GLN A 193 -6.56 -8.06 24.83
CA GLN A 193 -7.86 -7.63 25.34
C GLN A 193 -8.24 -8.43 26.59
N LYS A 194 -8.11 -9.76 26.55
CA LYS A 194 -8.37 -10.64 27.69
C LYS A 194 -7.49 -10.29 28.89
N GLY A 195 -6.18 -10.13 28.70
CA GLY A 195 -5.24 -9.82 29.78
C GLY A 195 -5.54 -8.48 30.45
N ILE A 196 -5.92 -7.46 29.68
CA ILE A 196 -6.32 -6.15 30.23
C ILE A 196 -7.64 -6.27 31.01
N LEU A 197 -8.62 -7.01 30.47
CA LEU A 197 -9.89 -7.24 31.15
C LEU A 197 -9.70 -7.98 32.48
N GLU A 198 -8.86 -9.01 32.52
CA GLU A 198 -8.56 -9.78 33.74
C GLU A 198 -7.82 -8.93 34.77
N ALA A 199 -6.87 -8.09 34.35
CA ALA A 199 -6.07 -7.27 35.25
C ALA A 199 -6.82 -6.04 35.79
N THR A 200 -7.79 -5.50 35.04
CA THR A 200 -8.38 -4.18 35.33
C THR A 200 -9.90 -4.17 35.45
N GLY A 201 -10.57 -5.24 35.02
CA GLY A 201 -12.03 -5.29 34.85
C GLY A 201 -12.57 -4.37 33.75
N LYS A 202 -11.70 -3.82 32.88
CA LYS A 202 -12.08 -2.94 31.77
C LYS A 202 -11.99 -3.65 30.44
N GLN A 203 -13.05 -3.57 29.66
CA GLN A 203 -13.03 -3.99 28.26
C GLN A 203 -12.44 -2.87 27.42
N VAL A 204 -11.38 -3.20 26.68
CA VAL A 204 -10.72 -2.31 25.71
C VAL A 204 -10.72 -2.96 24.35
N GLU A 205 -10.62 -2.16 23.30
CA GLU A 205 -10.43 -2.68 21.94
C GLU A 205 -8.94 -2.61 21.56
N VAL A 206 -8.49 -3.62 20.81
CA VAL A 206 -7.08 -3.80 20.45
C VAL A 206 -6.98 -4.07 18.95
N MET A 207 -5.99 -3.45 18.30
CA MET A 207 -5.66 -3.75 16.90
C MET A 207 -4.15 -3.86 16.73
N VAL A 208 -3.73 -4.73 15.81
CA VAL A 208 -2.41 -4.61 15.18
C VAL A 208 -2.59 -3.67 14.00
N TYR A 209 -1.77 -2.64 13.88
CA TYR A 209 -1.78 -1.70 12.76
C TYR A 209 -0.44 -1.71 12.03
N GLY A 210 -0.47 -1.50 10.72
CA GLY A 210 0.67 -1.25 9.85
C GLY A 210 0.66 0.20 9.37
N ASP A 211 1.07 0.42 8.13
CA ASP A 211 1.12 1.75 7.53
C ASP A 211 -0.25 2.47 7.51
N GLY A 212 -0.22 3.78 7.72
CA GLY A 212 -1.40 4.64 7.67
C GLY A 212 -1.89 4.94 6.26
N ALA A 213 -3.22 5.00 6.10
CA ALA A 213 -3.92 5.36 4.87
C ALA A 213 -4.04 6.88 4.68
N PHE A 214 -2.93 7.60 4.77
CA PHE A 214 -2.88 9.05 4.51
C PHE A 214 -1.92 9.40 3.38
N LYS A 215 -2.18 10.53 2.73
CA LYS A 215 -1.33 11.09 1.68
C LYS A 215 -0.61 12.32 2.21
N ASP A 216 0.72 12.31 2.21
CA ASP A 216 1.52 13.48 2.54
C ASP A 216 1.21 14.61 1.54
N PRO A 217 0.76 15.79 2.01
CA PRO A 217 0.44 16.91 1.14
C PRO A 217 1.67 17.52 0.46
N VAL A 218 2.88 17.32 0.98
CA VAL A 218 4.10 17.91 0.40
C VAL A 218 4.65 17.00 -0.70
N GLY A 219 4.94 15.75 -0.37
CA GLY A 219 5.50 14.74 -1.26
C GLY A 219 4.49 14.10 -2.21
N LYS A 220 3.19 14.23 -1.91
CA LYS A 220 2.10 13.54 -2.61
C LYS A 220 2.27 12.02 -2.59
N ILE A 221 2.92 11.49 -1.55
CA ILE A 221 3.13 10.07 -1.32
C ILE A 221 2.07 9.58 -0.33
N TRP A 222 1.43 8.46 -0.64
CA TRP A 222 0.63 7.69 0.29
C TRP A 222 1.56 6.88 1.18
N GLU A 223 1.39 6.96 2.50
CA GLU A 223 2.19 6.14 3.41
C GLU A 223 1.74 4.67 3.42
N LEU A 224 0.57 4.35 2.87
CA LEU A 224 0.01 3.00 2.80
C LEU A 224 0.75 2.08 1.79
N ALA A 225 1.94 1.60 2.16
CA ALA A 225 2.67 0.60 1.40
C ALA A 225 2.37 -0.85 1.84
N ASP A 226 1.77 -1.03 3.02
CA ASP A 226 1.24 -2.30 3.49
C ASP A 226 -0.04 -2.73 2.75
N PRO A 227 -0.34 -4.03 2.64
CA PRO A 227 -1.50 -4.52 1.89
C PRO A 227 -2.84 -4.21 2.57
N VAL A 228 -2.83 -3.95 3.87
CA VAL A 228 -3.98 -3.51 4.70
C VAL A 228 -3.47 -2.66 5.86
N VAL A 229 -4.30 -1.74 6.38
CA VAL A 229 -3.96 -0.94 7.57
C VAL A 229 -3.89 -1.80 8.83
N SER A 230 -4.79 -2.77 8.98
CA SER A 230 -4.84 -3.63 10.17
C SER A 230 -5.05 -5.10 9.78
N PRO A 231 -4.08 -6.00 10.07
CA PRO A 231 -4.25 -7.43 9.83
C PRO A 231 -5.12 -8.15 10.88
N ALA A 232 -5.30 -7.57 12.08
CA ALA A 232 -6.20 -8.11 13.09
C ALA A 232 -6.64 -7.03 14.09
N PHE A 233 -7.86 -7.17 14.57
CA PHE A 233 -8.48 -6.27 15.54
C PHE A 233 -9.60 -6.99 16.30
N THR A 234 -9.94 -6.46 17.47
CA THR A 234 -11.05 -6.96 18.28
C THR A 234 -12.40 -6.49 17.72
N ARG A 235 -13.46 -7.25 17.98
CA ARG A 235 -14.78 -7.08 17.36
C ARG A 235 -15.39 -5.67 17.49
N GLY A 236 -15.08 -4.93 18.55
CA GLY A 236 -15.62 -3.57 18.74
C GLY A 236 -15.07 -2.54 17.74
N LEU A 237 -14.03 -2.89 16.98
CA LEU A 237 -13.48 -2.08 15.89
C LEU A 237 -14.02 -2.48 14.52
N ASP A 238 -14.89 -3.49 14.44
CA ASP A 238 -15.54 -3.86 13.19
C ASP A 238 -16.65 -2.85 12.84
N GLY A 239 -16.64 -2.38 11.60
CA GLY A 239 -17.61 -1.42 11.07
C GLY A 239 -17.06 -0.04 10.75
N VAL A 240 -17.97 0.92 10.63
CA VAL A 240 -17.70 2.31 10.22
C VAL A 240 -18.29 3.26 11.26
N PRO A 241 -17.72 4.47 11.44
CA PRO A 241 -18.32 5.49 12.28
C PRO A 241 -19.78 5.77 11.87
N ASN A 242 -20.67 5.81 12.87
CA ASN A 242 -22.02 6.29 12.65
C ASN A 242 -22.05 7.82 12.76
N GLU A 243 -21.72 8.51 11.67
CA GLU A 243 -21.58 9.96 11.66
C GLU A 243 -22.89 10.68 11.36
N VAL A 244 -23.22 11.63 12.23
CA VAL A 244 -24.33 12.57 12.06
C VAL A 244 -23.77 13.97 11.78
N LYS A 245 -24.30 14.65 10.76
CA LYS A 245 -23.90 16.04 10.47
C LYS A 245 -24.47 17.01 11.49
N LEU A 246 -23.73 17.25 12.58
CA LEU A 246 -24.12 18.16 13.66
C LEU A 246 -24.52 19.55 13.15
N LYS A 247 -23.75 20.10 12.20
CA LYS A 247 -24.05 21.40 11.59
C LYS A 247 -25.36 21.38 10.79
N TYR A 248 -25.63 20.29 10.05
CA TYR A 248 -26.88 20.15 9.32
C TYR A 248 -28.08 20.10 10.29
N LEU A 249 -27.97 19.31 11.36
CA LEU A 249 -29.00 19.26 12.39
C LEU A 249 -29.23 20.62 13.04
N ALA A 250 -28.15 21.33 13.38
CA ALA A 250 -28.25 22.65 13.99
C ALA A 250 -28.88 23.70 13.05
N ASP A 251 -28.46 23.71 11.78
CA ASP A 251 -28.88 24.72 10.80
C ASP A 251 -30.26 24.42 10.18
N ASN A 252 -30.77 23.18 10.26
CA ASN A 252 -32.04 22.77 9.66
C ASN A 252 -33.04 22.28 10.71
N ASP A 253 -32.79 21.12 11.32
CA ASP A 253 -33.75 20.44 12.20
C ASP A 253 -33.96 21.19 13.53
N PHE A 254 -32.92 21.87 14.01
CA PHE A 254 -32.88 22.60 15.28
C PHE A 254 -32.56 24.09 15.10
N ALA A 255 -32.81 24.66 13.91
CA ALA A 255 -32.50 26.06 13.59
C ALA A 255 -33.16 27.09 14.53
N HIS A 256 -34.24 26.67 15.22
CA HIS A 256 -34.97 27.45 16.20
C HIS A 256 -34.40 27.39 17.62
N LEU A 257 -33.38 26.54 17.86
CA LEU A 257 -32.73 26.37 19.16
C LEU A 257 -31.36 27.05 19.20
N SER A 258 -30.93 27.46 20.38
CA SER A 258 -29.59 28.01 20.61
C SER A 258 -29.07 27.67 22.01
N GLY A 259 -27.76 27.88 22.25
CA GLY A 259 -27.14 27.66 23.55
C GLY A 259 -27.34 26.24 24.08
N THR A 260 -27.72 26.12 25.36
CA THR A 260 -27.91 24.83 26.04
C THR A 260 -28.99 23.97 25.39
N ALA A 261 -30.10 24.59 24.95
CA ALA A 261 -31.23 23.87 24.34
C ALA A 261 -30.83 23.17 23.03
N LEU A 262 -30.02 23.84 22.19
CA LEU A 262 -29.48 23.23 20.97
C LEU A 262 -28.56 22.05 21.29
N LYS A 263 -27.67 22.22 22.28
CA LYS A 263 -26.75 21.16 22.70
C LYS A 263 -27.49 19.92 23.21
N GLU A 264 -28.55 20.11 23.99
CA GLU A 264 -29.38 19.02 24.50
C GLU A 264 -30.15 18.32 23.39
N ALA A 265 -30.79 19.05 22.47
CA ALA A 265 -31.52 18.49 21.34
C ALA A 265 -30.60 17.67 20.41
N VAL A 266 -29.42 18.19 20.08
CA VAL A 266 -28.42 17.46 19.28
C VAL A 266 -27.92 16.23 20.03
N SER A 267 -27.66 16.32 21.33
CA SER A 267 -27.22 15.16 22.14
C SER A 267 -28.28 14.06 22.23
N GLN A 268 -29.56 14.45 22.36
CA GLN A 268 -30.68 13.51 22.34
C GLN A 268 -30.83 12.86 20.98
N TYR A 269 -30.69 13.62 19.89
CA TYR A 269 -30.72 13.08 18.53
C TYR A 269 -29.61 12.04 18.33
N ILE A 270 -28.37 12.34 18.73
CA ILE A 270 -27.26 11.38 18.61
C ILE A 270 -27.56 10.09 19.37
N ARG A 271 -28.16 10.18 20.56
CA ARG A 271 -28.51 9.00 21.37
C ARG A 271 -29.70 8.21 20.83
N SER A 272 -30.63 8.86 20.13
CA SER A 272 -31.84 8.23 19.59
C SER A 272 -31.61 7.61 18.20
N VAL A 273 -30.55 8.04 17.52
CA VAL A 273 -30.15 7.48 16.24
C VAL A 273 -29.49 6.12 16.47
N ASP A 274 -30.32 5.09 16.42
CA ASP A 274 -29.90 3.70 16.39
C ASP A 274 -29.93 3.20 14.94
N GLY A 275 -28.82 2.63 14.46
CA GLY A 275 -28.72 2.00 13.14
C GLY A 275 -27.95 2.76 12.05
N ASP A 276 -27.73 2.05 10.94
CA ASP A 276 -27.00 2.52 9.76
C ASP A 276 -27.67 3.75 9.14
N LEU A 277 -26.95 4.86 9.12
CA LEU A 277 -27.40 6.13 8.59
C LEU A 277 -27.14 6.29 7.09
N THR A 278 -26.53 5.32 6.40
CA THR A 278 -26.21 5.46 4.97
C THR A 278 -27.43 5.89 4.15
N GLY A 279 -27.27 6.96 3.37
CA GLY A 279 -28.29 7.45 2.45
C GLY A 279 -29.36 8.40 3.03
N LYS A 280 -29.33 8.71 4.33
CA LYS A 280 -30.20 9.75 4.92
C LYS A 280 -29.64 11.16 4.61
N MET A 281 -30.50 12.18 4.50
CA MET A 281 -30.02 13.57 4.27
C MET A 281 -29.02 14.04 5.34
N ALA A 282 -29.20 13.58 6.59
CA ALA A 282 -28.29 13.86 7.71
C ALA A 282 -26.89 13.19 7.59
N SER A 283 -26.70 12.24 6.67
CA SER A 283 -25.43 11.55 6.39
C SER A 283 -24.87 11.81 4.98
N GLN A 284 -25.54 12.63 4.14
CA GLN A 284 -25.06 12.92 2.78
C GLN A 284 -23.64 13.50 2.82
N GLY A 285 -22.67 12.86 2.17
CA GLY A 285 -21.29 13.37 2.08
C GLY A 285 -20.32 12.85 3.15
N THR A 286 -20.73 11.92 4.02
CA THR A 286 -19.76 11.10 4.76
C THR A 286 -19.31 9.95 3.86
N THR A 287 -17.99 9.77 3.74
CA THR A 287 -17.44 8.56 3.09
C THR A 287 -17.33 7.50 4.18
N PRO A 288 -18.03 6.36 4.10
CA PRO A 288 -17.93 5.32 5.12
C PRO A 288 -16.50 4.79 5.13
N ARG A 289 -15.76 5.08 6.20
CA ARG A 289 -14.38 4.62 6.40
C ARG A 289 -14.39 3.60 7.52
N ARG A 290 -13.64 2.51 7.37
CA ARG A 290 -13.54 1.52 8.45
C ARG A 290 -12.87 2.15 9.66
N LEU A 291 -13.35 1.80 10.85
CA LEU A 291 -12.75 2.28 12.11
C LEU A 291 -11.26 1.93 12.16
N THR A 292 -10.90 0.73 11.74
CA THR A 292 -9.51 0.26 11.69
C THR A 292 -8.63 1.10 10.78
N ASP A 293 -9.15 1.57 9.64
CA ASP A 293 -8.37 2.37 8.70
C ASP A 293 -8.13 3.78 9.27
N LEU A 294 -9.14 4.34 9.94
CA LEU A 294 -9.04 5.65 10.60
C LEU A 294 -8.11 5.61 11.80
N ILE A 295 -8.39 4.71 12.74
CA ILE A 295 -7.65 4.62 14.01
C ILE A 295 -6.24 4.13 13.71
N GLY A 296 -6.05 3.14 12.82
CA GLY A 296 -4.73 2.67 12.40
C GLY A 296 -3.87 3.77 11.80
N SER A 297 -4.46 4.62 10.94
CA SER A 297 -3.74 5.77 10.38
C SER A 297 -3.37 6.81 11.45
N LEU A 298 -4.23 7.06 12.43
CA LEU A 298 -3.92 7.95 13.55
C LEU A 298 -2.83 7.37 14.46
N SER A 299 -2.85 6.07 14.70
CA SER A 299 -1.81 5.36 15.45
C SER A 299 -0.48 5.43 14.72
N ASP A 300 -0.44 5.17 13.41
CA ASP A 300 0.78 5.28 12.61
C ASP A 300 1.35 6.71 12.59
N LEU A 301 0.49 7.73 12.44
CA LEU A 301 0.90 9.14 12.56
C LEU A 301 1.50 9.47 13.94
N THR A 302 1.06 8.78 14.99
CA THR A 302 1.53 8.97 16.36
C THR A 302 2.85 8.25 16.63
N SER A 303 2.98 6.98 16.20
CA SER A 303 4.21 6.20 16.38
C SER A 303 5.32 6.63 15.41
N GLY A 304 4.94 7.07 14.20
CA GLY A 304 5.83 7.39 13.09
C GLY A 304 6.48 6.16 12.47
N SER A 305 7.13 6.37 11.31
CA SER A 305 7.73 5.30 10.48
C SER A 305 9.12 4.83 10.92
N GLY A 306 9.69 5.44 11.97
CA GLY A 306 11.00 5.05 12.50
C GLY A 306 10.86 4.17 13.73
N ASP A 307 11.83 3.29 13.98
CA ASP A 307 11.96 2.48 15.21
C ASP A 307 12.20 3.34 16.46
N LYS A 308 11.27 4.25 16.80
CA LYS A 308 11.36 5.17 17.94
C LYS A 308 11.03 4.49 19.28
N GLY A 309 10.85 3.18 19.28
CA GLY A 309 10.62 2.40 20.51
C GLY A 309 9.23 2.57 21.12
N THR A 310 8.26 3.10 20.39
CA THR A 310 6.84 3.20 20.81
C THR A 310 6.00 2.18 20.05
N PRO A 311 5.99 0.89 20.45
CA PRO A 311 5.26 -0.15 19.73
C PRO A 311 3.75 -0.13 19.97
N ILE A 312 3.26 0.74 20.86
CA ILE A 312 1.87 0.79 21.33
C ILE A 312 1.47 2.26 21.47
N VAL A 313 0.31 2.61 20.90
CA VAL A 313 -0.35 3.92 21.02
C VAL A 313 -1.58 3.78 21.90
#